data_AF-A0A2S8WY65-F1
#
_entry.id   AF-A0A2S8WY65-F1
#
_cell.length_a   1.000
_cell.length_b   1.000
_cell.length_c   1.000
_cell.angle_alpha   90.00
_cell.angle_beta   90.00
_cell.angle_gamma   90.00
#
_symmetry.space_group_name_H-M   'P 1'
#
loop_
_entity.id
_entity.type
_entity.pdbx_description
1 polymer ?
#
loop_
_entity_poly.entity_id
_entity_poly.type
_entity_poly.pdbx_seq_one_letter_code
_entity_poly.pdbx_strand_id
1 'polypeptide(L)'
;MSNTNRSGRGKNRRNSAASQGQGNASASRQPSQSSCPSSRQQGKEVRPQGASLSAVRPKGRARESAPIEGLPVSKNEETVIDIIGMNHDGEGVGRANGYTLFVQGALPGETVRVRVMKTKKQYGYAKLLEIVKASPDRVSAPCPIYDQCGGCQIQHMSYAGQLAWKRQLVVDNLQRIGKLNVMVEDAETPASNAQEDEESAKQRVQNDASVGEAKLEERLVQDENQPTQPGQASSEAQMIGSNRIRLRLEGVMNEEDTEQGIRVLPTMGMDEPWRYRNKAQVPIGAAEGGLVGGFYAKGSHRIIDMKSCLIQHEHNDEVVAKVKEIGSHFGISAYNEETGRGLLRHVVVKKAFRTGEMMLVLVTNGRDIPYKDEWIGSIREAIPHVASICQNVNKKQTNVIFGDETRVLWGRDVIYDFIGDVQFAISPRSFYQVNPVQTEVLYGKTVEYAGLTGKETVIDAYCGIGTISLFLAQHADQVYGVEIVPEAIEDARSNALLNEMRNVKFEVGASEDVIPRWKEQGIEADVIVVDPPRKGCDPRLLETILEMKPERVVYVSCNPSTLARDLRVLEDGGYRTVEVTPVDMFPHTVHVESVAMLVRV
;
A
#
# COMPACT_ATOMS: atom_id res chain seq x y z
N MET A 1 21.88 70.26 18.48
CA MET A 1 20.75 71.13 18.91
C MET A 1 19.59 70.18 19.21
N SER A 2 19.42 69.77 20.49
CA SER A 2 18.50 70.36 21.50
C SER A 2 17.03 69.95 21.29
N ASN A 3 16.23 69.48 22.26
CA ASN A 3 16.32 69.26 23.73
C ASN A 3 15.11 68.34 24.15
N THR A 4 14.93 67.68 25.31
CA THR A 4 15.66 67.43 26.59
C THR A 4 14.93 66.32 27.42
N ASN A 5 15.57 65.77 28.47
CA ASN A 5 14.96 65.15 29.67
C ASN A 5 14.28 63.75 29.53
N ARG A 6 14.17 62.88 30.57
CA ARG A 6 14.74 62.85 31.95
C ARG A 6 14.84 61.41 32.52
N SER A 7 15.56 61.27 33.63
CA SER A 7 15.82 60.04 34.41
C SER A 7 14.91 59.85 35.65
N GLY A 8 14.80 58.62 36.21
CA GLY A 8 14.63 58.48 37.68
C GLY A 8 13.97 57.20 38.27
N ARG A 9 14.77 56.35 38.94
CA ARG A 9 14.41 55.12 39.69
C ARG A 9 13.46 55.29 40.91
N GLY A 10 12.69 54.23 41.24
CA GLY A 10 12.25 53.87 42.61
C GLY A 10 10.86 53.18 42.68
N LYS A 11 10.47 52.38 43.71
CA LYS A 11 11.20 51.72 44.83
C LYS A 11 10.24 50.69 45.53
N ASN A 12 10.77 49.87 46.47
CA ASN A 12 10.06 49.00 47.45
C ASN A 12 9.43 47.67 46.96
N ARG A 13 8.96 46.77 47.83
CA ARG A 13 9.62 45.95 48.91
C ARG A 13 8.57 45.14 49.74
N ARG A 14 8.83 43.83 49.93
CA ARG A 14 8.54 42.94 51.09
C ARG A 14 7.25 43.09 51.94
N ASN A 15 6.54 41.98 52.16
CA ASN A 15 6.13 41.34 53.44
C ASN A 15 5.05 40.25 53.16
N SER A 16 4.69 39.29 54.03
CA SER A 16 5.29 38.63 55.22
C SER A 16 4.54 37.30 55.49
N ALA A 17 4.97 36.46 56.45
CA ALA A 17 4.36 35.15 56.74
C ALA A 17 3.56 35.09 58.06
N ALA A 18 3.02 33.90 58.41
CA ALA A 18 2.23 33.48 59.59
C ALA A 18 0.69 33.67 59.50
N SER A 19 -0.18 32.87 60.15
CA SER A 19 -0.08 31.49 60.71
C SER A 19 -1.47 30.97 61.18
N GLN A 20 -1.64 29.64 61.36
CA GLN A 20 -2.79 28.93 61.99
C GLN A 20 -4.14 29.03 61.22
N GLY A 21 -5.14 28.13 61.36
CA GLY A 21 -5.20 26.80 62.02
C GLY A 21 -6.65 26.24 62.12
N GLN A 22 -6.79 24.90 62.22
CA GLN A 22 -8.03 24.10 62.45
C GLN A 22 -9.03 23.91 61.27
N GLY A 23 -9.69 22.74 61.23
CA GLY A 23 -10.80 22.39 60.31
C GLY A 23 -10.80 20.92 59.83
N ASN A 24 -11.76 20.10 60.27
CA ASN A 24 -11.90 18.67 59.90
C ASN A 24 -12.74 18.47 58.62
N ALA A 25 -12.46 17.42 57.82
CA ALA A 25 -13.42 16.32 57.54
C ALA A 25 -12.92 15.21 56.57
N SER A 26 -13.29 13.96 56.90
CA SER A 26 -13.63 12.80 56.03
C SER A 26 -12.78 12.42 54.78
N ALA A 27 -11.93 11.42 54.99
CA ALA A 27 -11.93 10.10 54.33
C ALA A 27 -11.84 9.95 52.79
N SER A 28 -10.76 9.28 52.35
CA SER A 28 -10.74 8.37 51.19
C SER A 28 -10.20 6.99 51.63
N ARG A 29 -10.57 5.90 50.94
CA ARG A 29 -10.30 4.51 51.38
C ARG A 29 -9.15 3.86 50.59
N GLN A 30 -8.27 3.15 51.30
CA GLN A 30 -7.44 2.08 50.73
C GLN A 30 -8.10 0.70 50.97
N PRO A 31 -7.93 -0.30 50.09
CA PRO A 31 -8.20 -1.69 50.39
C PRO A 31 -7.01 -2.35 51.12
N SER A 32 -7.30 -3.21 52.10
CA SER A 32 -6.29 -3.81 53.00
C SER A 32 -5.95 -5.27 52.65
N GLN A 33 -4.78 -5.72 53.10
CA GLN A 33 -4.35 -7.12 53.05
C GLN A 33 -4.85 -7.92 54.28
N SER A 34 -5.03 -9.23 54.11
CA SER A 34 -5.28 -10.22 55.17
C SER A 34 -4.62 -11.56 54.75
N SER A 35 -3.51 -12.00 55.36
CA SER A 35 -3.28 -12.54 56.72
C SER A 35 -3.48 -14.06 56.81
N CYS A 36 -2.41 -14.79 57.12
CA CYS A 36 -2.38 -16.25 57.27
C CYS A 36 -2.96 -16.73 58.61
N PRO A 37 -3.06 -18.06 58.80
CA PRO A 37 -2.30 -18.68 59.91
C PRO A 37 -1.48 -19.92 59.47
N SER A 38 -0.76 -20.55 60.40
CA SER A 38 0.34 -21.49 60.13
C SER A 38 0.34 -22.78 60.96
N SER A 39 1.06 -23.81 60.49
CA SER A 39 1.48 -24.95 61.31
C SER A 39 2.84 -25.57 60.88
N ARG A 40 3.76 -25.59 61.84
CA ARG A 40 4.75 -26.65 62.25
C ARG A 40 4.93 -27.91 61.34
N GLN A 41 6.13 -28.52 61.19
CA GLN A 41 7.49 -28.30 61.75
C GLN A 41 8.54 -29.23 61.08
N GLN A 42 9.86 -29.00 61.33
CA GLN A 42 11.04 -29.88 61.03
C GLN A 42 11.50 -29.98 59.55
N GLY A 43 12.80 -30.09 59.20
CA GLY A 43 14.03 -29.80 59.98
C GLY A 43 15.35 -30.38 59.39
N LYS A 44 16.36 -29.51 59.13
CA LYS A 44 17.78 -29.81 58.72
C LYS A 44 17.94 -30.52 57.33
N GLU A 45 19.09 -30.56 56.62
CA GLU A 45 20.52 -30.27 56.90
C GLU A 45 21.17 -29.29 55.86
N VAL A 46 22.51 -29.18 55.81
CA VAL A 46 23.27 -28.11 55.13
C VAL A 46 24.55 -28.60 54.42
N ARG A 47 24.67 -28.31 53.10
CA ARG A 47 25.91 -28.28 52.27
C ARG A 47 26.57 -29.66 51.98
N PRO A 48 27.47 -29.81 50.97
CA PRO A 48 28.38 -28.82 50.37
C PRO A 48 28.19 -28.49 48.87
N GLN A 49 29.01 -27.54 48.41
CA GLN A 49 29.17 -27.18 47.00
C GLN A 49 30.11 -28.19 46.30
N GLY A 50 29.75 -28.61 45.10
CA GLY A 50 30.62 -29.38 44.19
C GLY A 50 30.56 -28.76 42.79
N ALA A 51 31.71 -28.63 42.13
CA ALA A 51 31.77 -28.07 40.78
C ALA A 51 31.26 -29.07 39.74
N SER A 52 30.55 -28.59 38.71
CA SER A 52 30.21 -29.38 37.52
C SER A 52 30.62 -28.62 36.26
N LEU A 53 31.17 -29.36 35.30
CA LEU A 53 31.76 -28.82 34.07
C LEU A 53 30.71 -28.45 33.03
N SER A 54 31.09 -27.57 32.11
CA SER A 54 30.26 -27.03 31.03
C SER A 54 29.90 -28.08 29.97
N ALA A 55 28.84 -28.84 30.21
CA ALA A 55 28.22 -29.72 29.21
C ALA A 55 27.48 -28.90 28.14
N VAL A 56 28.11 -28.70 26.98
CA VAL A 56 27.49 -28.06 25.81
C VAL A 56 26.29 -28.90 25.36
N ARG A 57 25.08 -28.36 25.46
CA ARG A 57 23.87 -29.00 24.89
C ARG A 57 24.00 -29.00 23.36
N PRO A 58 23.89 -30.16 22.67
CA PRO A 58 23.84 -30.18 21.23
C PRO A 58 22.58 -29.46 20.73
N LYS A 59 22.69 -28.71 19.63
CA LYS A 59 21.52 -28.11 18.96
C LYS A 59 20.53 -29.22 18.60
N GLY A 60 19.30 -29.10 19.05
CA GLY A 60 18.26 -30.08 18.74
C GLY A 60 18.04 -30.17 17.23
N ARG A 61 18.06 -31.39 16.68
CA ARG A 61 17.52 -31.63 15.32
C ARG A 61 16.11 -31.06 15.26
N ALA A 62 15.78 -30.37 14.16
CA ALA A 62 14.39 -30.07 13.86
C ALA A 62 13.60 -31.38 13.85
N ARG A 63 12.48 -31.44 14.56
CA ARG A 63 11.58 -32.60 14.53
C ARG A 63 11.03 -32.72 13.12
N GLU A 64 11.50 -33.71 12.36
CA GLU A 64 10.80 -34.11 11.14
C GLU A 64 9.40 -34.58 11.53
N SER A 65 8.39 -34.05 10.84
CA SER A 65 7.04 -34.58 10.90
C SER A 65 7.04 -36.00 10.33
N ALA A 66 6.58 -36.96 11.11
CA ALA A 66 6.39 -38.34 10.64
C ALA A 66 5.50 -38.36 9.37
N PRO A 67 5.70 -39.33 8.45
CA PRO A 67 4.80 -39.51 7.31
C PRO A 67 3.36 -39.69 7.79
N ILE A 68 2.42 -39.04 7.10
CA ILE A 68 0.99 -39.32 7.29
C ILE A 68 0.68 -40.51 6.38
N GLU A 69 0.42 -41.68 6.99
CA GLU A 69 0.05 -42.88 6.26
C GLU A 69 -1.32 -42.70 5.56
N GLY A 70 -1.49 -43.38 4.41
CA GLY A 70 -2.74 -43.32 3.64
C GLY A 70 -2.94 -42.07 2.76
N LEU A 71 -1.92 -41.22 2.60
CA LEU A 71 -1.97 -40.13 1.61
C LEU A 71 -1.73 -40.65 0.17
N PRO A 72 -2.36 -40.06 -0.87
CA PRO A 72 -2.17 -40.48 -2.27
C PRO A 72 -0.79 -40.17 -2.89
N VAL A 73 0.11 -39.51 -2.15
CA VAL A 73 1.51 -39.20 -2.52
C VAL A 73 2.41 -39.18 -1.28
N SER A 74 3.67 -39.57 -1.45
CA SER A 74 4.69 -39.70 -0.41
C SER A 74 5.72 -38.55 -0.42
N LYS A 75 6.41 -38.31 0.70
CA LYS A 75 7.55 -37.37 0.75
C LYS A 75 8.69 -37.89 -0.13
N ASN A 76 9.29 -37.00 -0.91
CA ASN A 76 10.30 -37.24 -1.95
C ASN A 76 9.81 -38.01 -3.18
N GLU A 77 8.52 -38.34 -3.30
CA GLU A 77 7.95 -38.94 -4.50
C GLU A 77 8.06 -37.98 -5.69
N GLU A 78 8.36 -38.51 -6.87
CA GLU A 78 8.33 -37.78 -8.13
C GLU A 78 7.12 -38.19 -8.94
N THR A 79 6.36 -37.19 -9.41
CA THR A 79 5.13 -37.40 -10.15
C THR A 79 4.95 -36.32 -11.21
N VAL A 80 4.10 -36.58 -12.21
CA VAL A 80 3.72 -35.62 -13.25
C VAL A 80 2.28 -35.20 -12.98
N ILE A 81 2.03 -33.88 -12.93
CA ILE A 81 0.72 -33.31 -12.67
C ILE A 81 0.43 -32.16 -13.63
N ASP A 82 -0.84 -31.99 -13.96
CA ASP A 82 -1.34 -30.79 -14.62
C ASP A 82 -1.69 -29.71 -13.59
N ILE A 83 -1.39 -28.46 -13.93
CA ILE A 83 -1.66 -27.28 -13.11
C ILE A 83 -2.95 -26.62 -13.58
N ILE A 84 -3.96 -26.70 -12.72
CA ILE A 84 -5.35 -26.28 -12.99
C ILE A 84 -5.63 -24.83 -12.56
N GLY A 85 -4.67 -24.14 -11.96
CA GLY A 85 -4.83 -22.78 -11.44
C GLY A 85 -3.64 -22.36 -10.58
N MET A 86 -3.79 -21.27 -9.81
CA MET A 86 -2.79 -20.76 -8.87
C MET A 86 -3.45 -20.32 -7.56
N ASN A 87 -2.71 -20.35 -6.45
CA ASN A 87 -3.15 -19.82 -5.16
C ASN A 87 -2.77 -18.32 -5.01
N HIS A 88 -3.21 -17.68 -3.92
CA HIS A 88 -2.94 -16.25 -3.65
C HIS A 88 -1.45 -15.93 -3.39
N ASP A 89 -0.64 -16.93 -3.05
CA ASP A 89 0.83 -16.78 -2.89
C ASP A 89 1.58 -16.93 -4.23
N GLY A 90 0.87 -17.22 -5.33
CA GLY A 90 1.44 -17.39 -6.67
C GLY A 90 2.06 -18.77 -6.91
N GLU A 91 1.68 -19.78 -6.12
CA GLU A 91 2.04 -21.17 -6.37
C GLU A 91 1.01 -21.83 -7.30
N GLY A 92 1.48 -22.57 -8.31
CA GLY A 92 0.64 -23.38 -9.17
C GLY A 92 -0.08 -24.47 -8.37
N VAL A 93 -1.36 -24.66 -8.64
CA VAL A 93 -2.23 -25.66 -8.00
C VAL A 93 -2.43 -26.82 -8.97
N GLY A 94 -1.88 -28.00 -8.64
CA GLY A 94 -2.17 -29.24 -9.35
C GLY A 94 -2.75 -30.31 -8.43
N ARG A 95 -3.14 -31.46 -9.01
CA ARG A 95 -3.68 -32.59 -8.25
C ARG A 95 -3.02 -33.90 -8.66
N ALA A 96 -2.43 -34.61 -7.70
CA ALA A 96 -1.97 -35.98 -7.85
C ALA A 96 -3.00 -36.90 -7.17
N ASN A 97 -3.69 -37.78 -7.93
CA ASN A 97 -4.69 -38.71 -7.39
C ASN A 97 -5.75 -38.01 -6.49
N GLY A 98 -6.21 -36.82 -6.91
CA GLY A 98 -7.15 -35.96 -6.18
C GLY A 98 -6.52 -35.05 -5.10
N TYR A 99 -5.36 -35.43 -4.54
CA TYR A 99 -4.64 -34.68 -3.51
C TYR A 99 -3.97 -33.43 -4.08
N THR A 100 -4.25 -32.27 -3.48
CA THR A 100 -3.76 -30.97 -3.94
C THR A 100 -2.25 -30.81 -3.66
N LEU A 101 -1.50 -30.41 -4.68
CA LEU A 101 -0.10 -30.02 -4.56
C LEU A 101 0.08 -28.56 -4.99
N PHE A 102 0.73 -27.77 -4.14
CA PHE A 102 1.21 -26.43 -4.47
C PHE A 102 2.63 -26.51 -5.02
N VAL A 103 2.87 -25.82 -6.14
CA VAL A 103 4.11 -25.88 -6.92
C VAL A 103 4.58 -24.47 -7.24
N GLN A 104 5.59 -23.99 -6.50
CA GLN A 104 6.17 -22.67 -6.75
C GLN A 104 6.82 -22.62 -8.15
N GLY A 105 6.47 -21.59 -8.93
CA GLY A 105 7.03 -21.35 -10.27
C GLY A 105 6.37 -22.10 -11.43
N ALA A 106 5.29 -22.85 -11.18
CA ALA A 106 4.46 -23.50 -12.20
C ALA A 106 3.17 -22.70 -12.46
N LEU A 107 2.72 -22.69 -13.72
CA LEU A 107 1.62 -21.84 -14.21
C LEU A 107 0.38 -22.65 -14.63
N PRO A 108 -0.82 -22.03 -14.73
CA PRO A 108 -2.00 -22.70 -15.26
C PRO A 108 -1.81 -23.19 -16.69
N GLY A 109 -2.38 -24.36 -17.01
CA GLY A 109 -2.29 -25.00 -18.33
C GLY A 109 -1.02 -25.81 -18.56
N GLU A 110 -0.09 -25.84 -17.58
CA GLU A 110 1.16 -26.62 -17.64
C GLU A 110 0.99 -28.06 -17.20
N THR A 111 1.79 -28.94 -17.80
CA THR A 111 2.07 -30.28 -17.31
C THR A 111 3.50 -30.29 -16.77
N VAL A 112 3.70 -30.61 -15.50
CA VAL A 112 4.99 -30.45 -14.80
C VAL A 112 5.42 -31.72 -14.06
N ARG A 113 6.72 -32.02 -14.10
CA ARG A 113 7.36 -33.04 -13.25
C ARG A 113 7.74 -32.39 -11.92
N VAL A 114 7.28 -32.94 -10.81
CA VAL A 114 7.46 -32.35 -9.48
C VAL A 114 7.93 -33.39 -8.46
N ARG A 115 8.71 -32.95 -7.46
CA ARG A 115 9.10 -33.77 -6.30
C ARG A 115 8.39 -33.29 -5.04
N VAL A 116 7.61 -34.15 -4.39
CA VAL A 116 6.83 -33.79 -3.19
C VAL A 116 7.78 -33.53 -2.01
N MET A 117 7.86 -32.26 -1.58
CA MET A 117 8.80 -31.84 -0.53
C MET A 117 8.19 -31.99 0.88
N LYS A 118 6.88 -31.76 1.01
CA LYS A 118 6.16 -31.77 2.30
C LYS A 118 4.68 -32.07 2.10
N THR A 119 4.15 -33.04 2.83
CA THR A 119 2.71 -33.33 2.90
C THR A 119 2.09 -32.73 4.16
N LYS A 120 0.80 -32.36 4.09
CA LYS A 120 -0.11 -32.09 5.21
C LYS A 120 -1.38 -32.94 5.01
N LYS A 121 -2.35 -32.88 5.93
CA LYS A 121 -3.56 -33.74 5.90
C LYS A 121 -4.40 -33.63 4.60
N GLN A 122 -4.45 -32.45 3.98
CA GLN A 122 -5.34 -32.17 2.81
C GLN A 122 -4.61 -31.67 1.56
N TYR A 123 -3.33 -31.28 1.69
CA TYR A 123 -2.54 -30.72 0.59
C TYR A 123 -1.03 -30.85 0.89
N GLY A 124 -0.20 -30.84 -0.15
CA GLY A 124 1.26 -30.83 -0.04
C GLY A 124 1.89 -29.66 -0.79
N TYR A 125 3.21 -29.54 -0.63
CA TYR A 125 4.06 -28.66 -1.43
C TYR A 125 5.05 -29.54 -2.19
N ALA A 126 5.22 -29.28 -3.48
CA ALA A 126 6.16 -29.96 -4.35
C ALA A 126 7.10 -28.96 -5.03
N LYS A 127 8.36 -29.38 -5.23
CA LYS A 127 9.34 -28.61 -5.98
C LYS A 127 9.20 -28.95 -7.47
N LEU A 128 9.07 -27.93 -8.31
CA LEU A 128 9.19 -28.06 -9.76
C LEU A 128 10.58 -28.63 -10.13
N LEU A 129 10.60 -29.74 -10.88
CA LEU A 129 11.82 -30.32 -11.45
C LEU A 129 11.97 -29.95 -12.93
N GLU A 130 10.87 -30.03 -13.68
CA GLU A 130 10.84 -29.87 -15.13
C GLU A 130 9.44 -29.46 -15.58
N ILE A 131 9.36 -28.64 -16.64
CA ILE A 131 8.12 -28.29 -17.32
C ILE A 131 8.03 -29.18 -18.56
N VAL A 132 7.08 -30.13 -18.55
CA VAL A 132 6.88 -31.11 -19.64
C VAL A 132 6.06 -30.47 -20.76
N LYS A 133 5.10 -29.63 -20.40
CA LYS A 133 4.34 -28.75 -21.30
C LYS A 133 4.25 -27.37 -20.67
N ALA A 134 4.77 -26.36 -21.35
CA ALA A 134 4.72 -24.97 -20.89
C ALA A 134 3.36 -24.30 -21.17
N SER A 135 3.03 -23.30 -20.37
CA SER A 135 1.86 -22.43 -20.57
C SER A 135 2.13 -21.47 -21.73
N PRO A 136 1.13 -21.07 -22.54
CA PRO A 136 1.29 -19.98 -23.51
C PRO A 136 1.75 -18.67 -22.85
N ASP A 137 1.40 -18.47 -21.57
CA ASP A 137 1.83 -17.32 -20.78
C ASP A 137 3.23 -17.46 -20.17
N ARG A 138 3.97 -18.56 -20.37
CA ARG A 138 5.31 -18.67 -19.79
C ARG A 138 6.32 -17.78 -20.51
N VAL A 139 6.96 -16.90 -19.76
CA VAL A 139 8.13 -16.11 -20.19
C VAL A 139 9.35 -16.40 -19.32
N SER A 140 10.54 -16.06 -19.82
CA SER A 140 11.74 -16.04 -18.99
C SER A 140 11.71 -14.81 -18.07
N ALA A 141 11.94 -14.99 -16.77
CA ALA A 141 11.97 -13.89 -15.81
C ALA A 141 13.23 -13.02 -16.04
N PRO A 142 13.10 -11.71 -16.36
CA PRO A 142 14.25 -10.90 -16.78
C PRO A 142 15.14 -10.44 -15.62
N CYS A 143 14.71 -10.54 -14.36
CA CYS A 143 15.51 -10.13 -13.21
C CYS A 143 16.54 -11.22 -12.81
N PRO A 144 17.86 -10.96 -12.84
CA PRO A 144 18.89 -11.98 -12.57
C PRO A 144 18.86 -12.60 -11.15
N ILE A 145 18.13 -12.00 -10.21
CA ILE A 145 17.97 -12.49 -8.83
C ILE A 145 16.56 -13.02 -8.53
N TYR A 146 15.70 -13.16 -9.55
CA TYR A 146 14.27 -13.51 -9.42
C TYR A 146 14.00 -14.76 -8.56
N ASP A 147 14.75 -15.85 -8.75
CA ASP A 147 14.53 -17.09 -8.01
C ASP A 147 14.83 -16.94 -6.52
N GLN A 148 15.79 -16.06 -6.16
CA GLN A 148 16.27 -15.87 -4.80
C GLN A 148 15.51 -14.78 -4.03
N CYS A 149 15.16 -13.69 -4.72
CA CYS A 149 14.61 -12.46 -4.15
C CYS A 149 13.15 -12.62 -3.70
N GLY A 150 12.80 -12.22 -2.47
CA GLY A 150 11.42 -12.27 -1.98
C GLY A 150 10.45 -11.25 -2.61
N GLY A 151 10.94 -10.27 -3.38
CA GLY A 151 10.16 -9.12 -3.83
C GLY A 151 9.27 -9.32 -5.06
N CYS A 152 9.42 -10.42 -5.82
CA CYS A 152 8.62 -10.73 -7.00
C CYS A 152 8.24 -12.21 -7.02
N GLN A 153 7.05 -12.52 -7.55
CA GLN A 153 6.48 -13.88 -7.49
C GLN A 153 6.05 -14.42 -8.86
N ILE A 154 5.77 -13.55 -9.85
CA ILE A 154 5.16 -13.94 -11.12
C ILE A 154 5.86 -13.35 -12.38
N GLN A 155 7.15 -12.98 -12.31
CA GLN A 155 7.93 -12.53 -13.49
C GLN A 155 8.07 -13.60 -14.60
N HIS A 156 7.75 -14.86 -14.32
CA HIS A 156 7.78 -15.96 -15.27
C HIS A 156 6.47 -16.12 -16.06
N MET A 157 5.51 -15.23 -15.82
CA MET A 157 4.21 -15.14 -16.50
C MET A 157 4.16 -13.87 -17.36
N SER A 158 3.59 -13.97 -18.57
CA SER A 158 3.36 -12.85 -19.49
C SER A 158 2.57 -11.73 -18.79
N TYR A 159 2.72 -10.47 -19.23
CA TYR A 159 2.01 -9.39 -18.55
C TYR A 159 0.49 -9.48 -18.75
N ALA A 160 0.02 -9.87 -19.94
CA ALA A 160 -1.39 -10.16 -20.19
C ALA A 160 -1.92 -11.30 -19.27
N GLY A 161 -1.14 -12.38 -19.12
CA GLY A 161 -1.46 -13.48 -18.19
C GLY A 161 -1.53 -13.03 -16.73
N GLN A 162 -0.65 -12.10 -16.30
CA GLN A 162 -0.70 -11.53 -14.95
C GLN A 162 -2.00 -10.74 -14.73
N LEU A 163 -2.44 -9.95 -15.70
CA LEU A 163 -3.70 -9.20 -15.64
C LEU A 163 -4.92 -10.14 -15.65
N ALA A 164 -4.95 -11.12 -16.54
CA ALA A 164 -6.02 -12.12 -16.61
C ALA A 164 -6.13 -12.93 -15.29
N TRP A 165 -4.99 -13.37 -14.74
CA TRP A 165 -4.95 -14.07 -13.45
C TRP A 165 -5.40 -13.18 -12.28
N LYS A 166 -5.04 -11.89 -12.27
CA LYS A 166 -5.50 -10.93 -11.24
C LYS A 166 -7.01 -10.68 -11.32
N ARG A 167 -7.60 -10.60 -12.52
CA ARG A 167 -9.06 -10.57 -12.71
C ARG A 167 -9.70 -11.85 -12.13
N GLN A 168 -9.18 -13.02 -12.50
CA GLN A 168 -9.73 -14.29 -12.02
C GLN A 168 -9.59 -14.46 -10.51
N LEU A 169 -8.51 -13.97 -9.89
CA LEU A 169 -8.35 -13.98 -8.44
C LEU A 169 -9.45 -13.16 -7.74
N VAL A 170 -9.88 -12.04 -8.31
CA VAL A 170 -11.02 -11.26 -7.78
C VAL A 170 -12.34 -12.02 -7.95
N VAL A 171 -12.63 -12.53 -9.16
CA VAL A 171 -13.83 -13.36 -9.45
C VAL A 171 -13.93 -14.54 -8.47
N ASP A 172 -12.85 -15.30 -8.31
CA ASP A 172 -12.75 -16.46 -7.42
C ASP A 172 -13.08 -16.12 -5.96
N ASN A 173 -12.71 -14.93 -5.48
CA ASN A 173 -12.98 -14.50 -4.10
C ASN A 173 -14.43 -14.03 -3.92
N LEU A 174 -14.96 -13.23 -4.85
CA LEU A 174 -16.36 -12.77 -4.82
C LEU A 174 -17.33 -13.96 -4.82
N GLN A 175 -17.10 -14.95 -5.69
CA GLN A 175 -17.91 -16.16 -5.78
C GLN A 175 -17.74 -17.08 -4.56
N ARG A 176 -16.51 -17.37 -4.11
CA ARG A 176 -16.27 -18.42 -3.08
C ARG A 176 -16.35 -17.94 -1.64
N ILE A 177 -15.99 -16.69 -1.38
CA ILE A 177 -15.99 -16.10 -0.02
C ILE A 177 -17.23 -15.24 0.18
N GLY A 178 -17.50 -14.31 -0.75
CA GLY A 178 -18.68 -13.45 -0.70
C GLY A 178 -19.99 -14.18 -1.03
N LYS A 179 -19.92 -15.28 -1.81
CA LYS A 179 -21.10 -15.98 -2.37
C LYS A 179 -21.95 -15.04 -3.24
N LEU A 180 -21.30 -14.11 -3.91
CA LEU A 180 -21.93 -13.09 -4.75
C LEU A 180 -22.10 -13.63 -6.18
N ASN A 181 -23.19 -13.27 -6.85
CA ASN A 181 -23.35 -13.58 -8.27
C ASN A 181 -22.39 -12.71 -9.08
N VAL A 182 -21.60 -13.30 -9.96
CA VAL A 182 -20.61 -12.59 -10.80
C VAL A 182 -20.86 -12.97 -12.25
N MET A 183 -21.09 -11.97 -13.10
CA MET A 183 -21.25 -12.21 -14.54
C MET A 183 -19.91 -12.55 -15.17
N VAL A 184 -19.81 -13.79 -15.66
CA VAL A 184 -18.66 -14.26 -16.44
C VAL A 184 -18.92 -13.88 -17.90
N GLU A 185 -18.50 -12.66 -18.26
CA GLU A 185 -18.30 -12.28 -19.66
C GLU A 185 -17.13 -13.12 -20.20
N ASP A 186 -17.42 -14.20 -20.95
CA ASP A 186 -16.42 -15.10 -21.54
C ASP A 186 -15.45 -14.33 -22.44
N ALA A 187 -14.15 -14.49 -22.18
CA ALA A 187 -13.11 -13.59 -22.67
C ALA A 187 -12.63 -13.89 -24.10
N GLU A 188 -13.53 -14.15 -25.06
CA GLU A 188 -13.14 -14.51 -26.43
C GLU A 188 -14.12 -14.12 -27.55
N THR A 189 -14.32 -12.81 -27.81
CA THR A 189 -14.64 -12.31 -29.18
C THR A 189 -14.44 -10.78 -29.32
N PRO A 190 -13.38 -10.31 -30.00
CA PRO A 190 -13.34 -8.96 -30.55
C PRO A 190 -14.03 -8.89 -31.93
N ALA A 191 -14.62 -7.73 -32.23
CA ALA A 191 -15.21 -7.33 -33.52
C ALA A 191 -16.52 -8.02 -33.96
N SER A 192 -17.63 -7.32 -33.73
CA SER A 192 -18.83 -7.31 -34.60
C SER A 192 -19.36 -5.89 -34.79
N ASN A 193 -19.56 -5.15 -33.69
CA ASN A 193 -20.28 -3.86 -33.71
C ASN A 193 -19.43 -2.65 -34.17
N ALA A 194 -18.19 -2.86 -34.61
CA ALA A 194 -17.31 -1.78 -35.06
C ALA A 194 -17.64 -1.25 -36.48
N GLN A 195 -18.54 -1.92 -37.22
CA GLN A 195 -18.85 -1.57 -38.61
C GLN A 195 -20.06 -0.62 -38.76
N GLU A 196 -21.00 -0.62 -37.81
CA GLU A 196 -22.24 0.18 -37.89
C GLU A 196 -22.00 1.69 -37.64
N ASP A 197 -21.04 2.02 -36.76
CA ASP A 197 -20.63 3.40 -36.51
C ASP A 197 -19.87 4.03 -37.71
N GLU A 198 -19.05 3.24 -38.43
CA GLU A 198 -18.19 3.77 -39.50
C GLU A 198 -18.99 4.14 -40.77
N GLU A 199 -20.07 3.42 -41.06
CA GLU A 199 -20.97 3.73 -42.18
C GLU A 199 -21.90 4.91 -41.83
N SER A 200 -22.36 4.98 -40.58
CA SER A 200 -23.12 6.11 -40.02
C SER A 200 -22.32 7.43 -40.03
N ALA A 201 -21.01 7.36 -39.81
CA ALA A 201 -20.12 8.54 -39.90
C ALA A 201 -19.96 9.03 -41.35
N LYS A 202 -19.76 8.13 -42.32
CA LYS A 202 -19.52 8.47 -43.73
C LYS A 202 -20.72 9.19 -44.37
N GLN A 203 -21.95 8.87 -43.98
CA GLN A 203 -23.14 9.58 -44.45
C GLN A 203 -23.28 11.02 -43.92
N ARG A 204 -22.60 11.41 -42.84
CA ARG A 204 -22.66 12.79 -42.30
C ARG A 204 -21.67 13.74 -42.99
N VAL A 205 -20.59 13.22 -43.57
CA VAL A 205 -19.52 14.02 -44.20
C VAL A 205 -19.87 14.49 -45.62
N GLN A 206 -20.85 13.86 -46.29
CA GLN A 206 -21.19 14.18 -47.69
C GLN A 206 -22.09 15.42 -47.90
N ASN A 207 -22.66 16.01 -46.85
CA ASN A 207 -23.69 17.05 -46.98
C ASN A 207 -23.22 18.51 -46.80
N ASP A 208 -21.96 18.76 -46.44
CA ASP A 208 -21.46 20.12 -46.12
C ASP A 208 -20.34 20.62 -47.06
N ALA A 209 -20.35 20.12 -48.30
CA ALA A 209 -19.32 20.38 -49.32
C ALA A 209 -19.74 21.46 -50.34
N SER A 210 -20.31 22.58 -49.91
CA SER A 210 -20.57 23.72 -50.81
C SER A 210 -20.60 25.09 -50.13
N VAL A 211 -19.45 25.80 -50.12
CA VAL A 211 -19.30 27.22 -50.55
C VAL A 211 -17.84 27.69 -50.40
N GLY A 212 -17.29 28.32 -51.44
CA GLY A 212 -16.35 29.43 -51.29
C GLY A 212 -14.85 29.14 -51.09
N GLU A 213 -14.13 28.76 -52.16
CA GLU A 213 -12.69 29.00 -52.24
C GLU A 213 -12.39 30.50 -52.35
N ALA A 214 -11.55 31.06 -51.46
CA ALA A 214 -10.77 32.28 -51.74
C ALA A 214 -9.67 32.52 -50.69
N LYS A 215 -8.50 33.01 -51.15
CA LYS A 215 -7.39 33.58 -50.35
C LYS A 215 -6.68 32.64 -49.37
N LEU A 216 -5.93 31.68 -49.94
CA LEU A 216 -4.68 31.23 -49.35
C LEU A 216 -3.52 31.85 -50.15
N GLU A 217 -2.92 32.94 -49.65
CA GLU A 217 -1.57 33.47 -50.00
C GLU A 217 -1.34 34.87 -49.39
N GLU A 218 -1.05 34.93 -48.09
CA GLU A 218 -0.15 35.95 -47.52
C GLU A 218 0.29 35.51 -46.10
N ARG A 219 1.50 35.92 -45.67
CA ARG A 219 2.01 35.79 -44.29
C ARG A 219 2.30 34.37 -43.77
N LEU A 220 3.30 33.74 -44.40
CA LEU A 220 4.34 33.10 -43.59
C LEU A 220 5.18 34.18 -42.87
N VAL A 221 5.90 33.79 -41.81
CA VAL A 221 6.74 34.59 -40.88
C VAL A 221 5.99 35.16 -39.67
N GLN A 222 6.48 34.79 -38.47
CA GLN A 222 5.90 35.01 -37.13
C GLN A 222 4.62 34.17 -36.93
N ASP A 223 4.53 33.24 -35.97
CA ASP A 223 5.06 33.28 -34.60
C ASP A 223 5.53 31.90 -34.09
N GLU A 224 6.79 31.77 -33.65
CA GLU A 224 7.32 30.60 -32.92
C GLU A 224 7.56 30.95 -31.44
N ASN A 225 6.48 31.19 -30.66
CA ASN A 225 6.52 31.06 -29.20
C ASN A 225 5.12 31.07 -28.54
N GLN A 226 4.57 29.87 -28.28
CA GLN A 226 3.65 29.68 -27.15
C GLN A 226 3.53 28.20 -26.76
N PRO A 227 3.70 27.82 -25.48
CA PRO A 227 3.47 26.46 -25.03
C PRO A 227 1.97 26.17 -24.92
N THR A 228 1.51 25.07 -25.54
CA THR A 228 0.15 24.55 -25.35
C THR A 228 -0.04 24.13 -23.90
N GLN A 229 -1.07 24.66 -23.22
CA GLN A 229 -1.36 24.32 -21.83
C GLN A 229 -1.92 22.89 -21.72
N PRO A 230 -1.31 22.00 -20.92
CA PRO A 230 -1.95 20.74 -20.55
C PRO A 230 -3.07 21.02 -19.54
N GLY A 231 -4.31 20.68 -19.88
CA GLY A 231 -5.46 20.87 -18.97
C GLY A 231 -6.86 20.78 -19.58
N GLN A 232 -7.01 20.93 -20.90
CA GLN A 232 -8.33 20.85 -21.55
C GLN A 232 -8.77 19.41 -21.90
N ALA A 233 -7.82 18.50 -22.14
CA ALA A 233 -8.12 17.11 -22.53
C ALA A 233 -8.71 16.25 -21.38
N SER A 234 -8.42 16.58 -20.12
CA SER A 234 -8.94 15.86 -18.95
C SER A 234 -10.42 16.16 -18.70
N SER A 235 -10.83 17.42 -18.81
CA SER A 235 -12.21 17.84 -18.52
C SER A 235 -13.25 17.26 -19.47
N GLU A 236 -12.92 17.11 -20.77
CA GLU A 236 -13.85 16.50 -21.74
C GLU A 236 -14.03 14.99 -21.49
N ALA A 237 -12.93 14.28 -21.22
CA ALA A 237 -12.98 12.86 -20.87
C ALA A 237 -13.79 12.60 -19.57
N GLN A 238 -13.65 13.49 -18.57
CA GLN A 238 -14.41 13.41 -17.31
C GLN A 238 -15.90 13.71 -17.49
N MET A 239 -16.27 14.71 -18.29
CA MET A 239 -17.67 15.00 -18.64
C MET A 239 -18.35 13.84 -19.38
N ILE A 240 -17.61 13.14 -20.24
CA ILE A 240 -18.07 11.89 -20.88
C ILE A 240 -18.23 10.77 -19.83
N GLY A 241 -17.29 10.67 -18.88
CA GLY A 241 -17.33 9.73 -17.76
C GLY A 241 -18.59 9.86 -16.90
N SER A 242 -18.84 11.05 -16.32
CA SER A 242 -20.01 11.28 -15.46
C SER A 242 -21.35 11.07 -16.20
N ASN A 243 -21.43 11.42 -17.48
CA ASN A 243 -22.60 11.08 -18.30
C ASN A 243 -22.73 9.56 -18.56
N ARG A 244 -21.64 8.83 -18.76
CA ARG A 244 -21.65 7.35 -18.88
C ARG A 244 -22.11 6.67 -17.59
N ILE A 245 -21.64 7.14 -16.43
CA ILE A 245 -22.07 6.63 -15.12
C ILE A 245 -23.56 6.92 -14.91
N ARG A 246 -23.99 8.16 -15.19
CA ARG A 246 -25.40 8.55 -15.11
C ARG A 246 -26.30 7.67 -15.98
N LEU A 247 -25.96 7.48 -17.26
CA LEU A 247 -26.71 6.62 -18.18
C LEU A 247 -26.74 5.14 -17.73
N ARG A 248 -25.66 4.65 -17.09
CA ARG A 248 -25.65 3.32 -16.47
C ARG A 248 -26.59 3.27 -15.26
N LEU A 249 -26.52 4.23 -14.34
CA LEU A 249 -27.38 4.31 -13.16
C LEU A 249 -28.86 4.43 -13.53
N GLU A 250 -29.19 5.26 -14.53
CA GLU A 250 -30.55 5.43 -15.05
C GLU A 250 -31.11 4.15 -15.71
N GLY A 251 -30.25 3.27 -16.26
CA GLY A 251 -30.65 1.92 -16.72
C GLY A 251 -30.83 0.92 -15.57
N VAL A 252 -29.90 0.94 -14.61
CA VAL A 252 -29.78 0.02 -13.44
C VAL A 252 -30.96 0.13 -12.45
N MET A 253 -31.86 1.10 -12.63
CA MET A 253 -33.08 1.32 -11.84
C MET A 253 -34.35 0.66 -12.42
N ASN A 254 -34.29 -0.05 -13.55
CA ASN A 254 -35.43 -0.85 -14.03
C ASN A 254 -35.60 -2.13 -13.20
N GLU A 255 -36.84 -2.58 -12.96
CA GLU A 255 -37.12 -3.77 -12.13
C GLU A 255 -36.52 -5.07 -12.71
N GLU A 256 -36.31 -5.13 -14.03
CA GLU A 256 -35.68 -6.27 -14.74
C GLU A 256 -34.16 -6.40 -14.47
N ASP A 257 -33.48 -5.32 -14.04
CA ASP A 257 -32.03 -5.36 -13.75
C ASP A 257 -31.69 -6.04 -12.40
N THR A 258 -32.70 -6.52 -11.68
CA THR A 258 -32.53 -7.18 -10.36
C THR A 258 -31.90 -8.57 -10.42
N GLU A 259 -31.83 -9.22 -11.59
CA GLU A 259 -31.11 -10.49 -11.78
C GLU A 259 -29.65 -10.33 -12.25
N GLN A 260 -29.21 -9.12 -12.64
CA GLN A 260 -27.85 -8.91 -13.17
C GLN A 260 -26.79 -9.05 -12.06
N GLY A 261 -25.82 -9.93 -12.27
CA GLY A 261 -24.70 -10.16 -11.35
C GLY A 261 -23.61 -9.09 -11.43
N ILE A 262 -22.67 -9.14 -10.48
CA ILE A 262 -21.52 -8.22 -10.41
C ILE A 262 -20.68 -8.32 -11.67
N ARG A 263 -20.40 -7.18 -12.31
CA ARG A 263 -19.51 -7.10 -13.47
C ARG A 263 -18.07 -6.88 -13.01
N VAL A 264 -17.21 -7.89 -13.16
CA VAL A 264 -15.77 -7.77 -12.86
C VAL A 264 -15.01 -7.39 -14.13
N LEU A 265 -14.57 -6.14 -14.25
CA LEU A 265 -13.86 -5.66 -15.43
C LEU A 265 -12.46 -6.29 -15.58
N PRO A 266 -11.84 -6.22 -16.79
CA PRO A 266 -10.42 -6.52 -16.96
C PRO A 266 -9.54 -5.74 -15.97
N THR A 267 -8.45 -6.35 -15.49
CA THR A 267 -7.51 -5.66 -14.61
C THR A 267 -6.83 -4.51 -15.34
N MET A 268 -6.92 -3.30 -14.79
CA MET A 268 -6.22 -2.13 -15.32
C MET A 268 -4.71 -2.31 -15.11
N GLY A 269 -4.01 -2.61 -16.20
CA GLY A 269 -2.56 -2.78 -16.22
C GLY A 269 -1.80 -1.46 -16.33
N MET A 270 -0.49 -1.58 -16.46
CA MET A 270 0.46 -0.48 -16.65
C MET A 270 1.26 -0.72 -17.93
N ASP A 271 1.31 0.24 -18.85
CA ASP A 271 1.91 0.06 -20.18
C ASP A 271 3.38 -0.40 -20.12
N GLU A 272 4.15 0.23 -19.23
CA GLU A 272 5.52 -0.15 -18.87
C GLU A 272 5.55 -0.68 -17.42
N PRO A 273 5.39 -2.00 -17.18
CA PRO A 273 5.27 -2.59 -15.83
C PRO A 273 6.58 -2.60 -15.02
N TRP A 274 7.56 -1.78 -15.39
CA TRP A 274 8.92 -1.72 -14.84
C TRP A 274 9.20 -0.38 -14.17
N ARG A 275 10.25 -0.33 -13.35
CA ARG A 275 10.76 0.88 -12.66
C ARG A 275 9.76 1.67 -11.80
N TYR A 276 8.53 1.18 -11.65
CA TYR A 276 7.39 1.89 -11.09
C TYR A 276 7.50 2.28 -9.60
N ARG A 277 8.35 1.62 -8.80
CA ARG A 277 8.41 1.92 -7.35
C ARG A 277 9.20 3.18 -7.05
N ASN A 278 8.49 4.19 -6.56
CA ASN A 278 9.03 5.44 -6.02
C ASN A 278 9.77 5.27 -4.68
N LYS A 279 9.60 4.12 -4.00
CA LYS A 279 10.13 3.87 -2.65
C LYS A 279 10.95 2.59 -2.60
N ALA A 280 12.23 2.72 -2.30
CA ALA A 280 13.11 1.62 -1.95
C ALA A 280 13.29 1.52 -0.43
N GLN A 281 13.29 0.30 0.11
CA GLN A 281 13.56 0.01 1.52
C GLN A 281 14.52 -1.17 1.56
N VAL A 282 15.79 -0.90 1.89
CA VAL A 282 16.90 -1.84 1.72
C VAL A 282 17.53 -2.13 3.07
N PRO A 283 17.35 -3.33 3.65
CA PRO A 283 18.13 -3.78 4.80
C PRO A 283 19.62 -3.81 4.47
N ILE A 284 20.44 -3.35 5.42
CA ILE A 284 21.89 -3.30 5.31
C ILE A 284 22.52 -4.35 6.23
N GLY A 285 23.44 -5.15 5.66
CA GLY A 285 24.27 -6.12 6.35
C GLY A 285 25.75 -5.87 6.11
N ALA A 286 26.60 -6.78 6.58
CA ALA A 286 28.05 -6.74 6.35
C ALA A 286 28.51 -8.02 5.64
N ALA A 287 29.53 -7.88 4.79
CA ALA A 287 30.26 -8.98 4.17
C ALA A 287 31.76 -8.64 4.13
N GLU A 288 32.59 -9.59 3.66
CA GLU A 288 34.00 -9.31 3.36
C GLU A 288 34.09 -8.21 2.29
N GLY A 289 34.61 -7.04 2.67
CA GLY A 289 34.70 -5.85 1.82
C GLY A 289 33.83 -4.65 2.25
N GLY A 290 32.84 -4.81 3.15
CA GLY A 290 32.09 -3.68 3.71
C GLY A 290 30.58 -3.91 3.83
N LEU A 291 29.81 -2.84 3.58
CA LEU A 291 28.35 -2.83 3.65
C LEU A 291 27.74 -3.52 2.42
N VAL A 292 26.87 -4.51 2.67
CA VAL A 292 25.98 -5.11 1.67
C VAL A 292 24.55 -4.68 1.91
N GLY A 293 23.72 -4.67 0.88
CA GLY A 293 22.33 -4.24 0.96
C GLY A 293 21.56 -4.63 -0.28
N GLY A 294 20.39 -5.23 -0.04
CA GLY A 294 19.48 -5.69 -1.08
C GLY A 294 18.19 -6.21 -0.46
N PHE A 295 17.60 -7.27 -1.00
CA PHE A 295 16.37 -7.85 -0.47
C PHE A 295 16.63 -9.10 0.36
N TYR A 296 15.73 -9.40 1.29
CA TYR A 296 15.71 -10.70 1.94
C TYR A 296 15.34 -11.83 0.96
N ALA A 297 16.06 -12.94 1.05
CA ALA A 297 15.76 -14.15 0.30
C ALA A 297 14.44 -14.78 0.78
N LYS A 298 13.66 -15.36 -0.14
CA LYS A 298 12.33 -15.97 0.10
C LYS A 298 12.31 -16.79 1.41
N GLY A 299 11.47 -16.38 2.37
CA GLY A 299 11.28 -17.08 3.65
C GLY A 299 12.41 -16.95 4.68
N SER A 300 13.26 -15.91 4.60
CA SER A 300 14.39 -15.71 5.52
C SER A 300 14.68 -14.22 5.78
N HIS A 301 15.60 -13.90 6.69
CA HIS A 301 16.24 -12.57 6.80
C HIS A 301 17.65 -12.55 6.15
N ARG A 302 17.98 -13.51 5.27
CA ARG A 302 19.28 -13.51 4.57
C ARG A 302 19.24 -12.49 3.44
N ILE A 303 20.02 -11.42 3.56
CA ILE A 303 20.15 -10.40 2.52
C ILE A 303 20.83 -11.01 1.28
N ILE A 304 20.21 -10.83 0.11
CA ILE A 304 20.81 -11.00 -1.21
C ILE A 304 21.28 -9.60 -1.62
N ASP A 305 22.59 -9.35 -1.60
CA ASP A 305 23.14 -8.07 -2.08
C ASP A 305 22.76 -7.85 -3.55
N MET A 306 22.28 -6.65 -3.88
CA MET A 306 21.82 -6.32 -5.22
C MET A 306 22.59 -5.15 -5.81
N LYS A 307 22.71 -5.18 -7.14
CA LYS A 307 23.17 -4.07 -7.97
C LYS A 307 22.02 -3.24 -8.54
N SER A 308 20.85 -3.85 -8.76
CA SER A 308 19.68 -3.18 -9.33
C SER A 308 18.38 -3.95 -9.08
N CYS A 309 17.26 -3.23 -9.01
CA CYS A 309 15.91 -3.80 -8.91
C CYS A 309 15.00 -3.30 -10.04
N LEU A 310 14.66 -4.17 -10.99
CA LEU A 310 13.91 -3.80 -12.21
C LEU A 310 12.53 -3.14 -11.97
N ILE A 311 11.94 -3.31 -10.77
CA ILE A 311 10.66 -2.69 -10.40
C ILE A 311 10.81 -1.43 -9.53
N GLN A 312 12.03 -1.01 -9.17
CA GLN A 312 12.31 0.27 -8.49
C GLN A 312 12.87 1.28 -9.48
N HIS A 313 12.50 2.56 -9.32
CA HIS A 313 13.06 3.65 -10.11
C HIS A 313 14.59 3.65 -9.99
N GLU A 314 15.31 3.75 -11.10
CA GLU A 314 16.73 3.40 -11.18
C GLU A 314 17.67 4.23 -10.28
N HIS A 315 17.38 5.52 -10.08
CA HIS A 315 18.10 6.34 -9.10
C HIS A 315 18.09 5.74 -7.67
N ASN A 316 17.09 4.92 -7.29
CA ASN A 316 17.12 4.22 -6.00
C ASN A 316 18.25 3.19 -5.93
N ASP A 317 18.54 2.49 -7.03
CA ASP A 317 19.64 1.52 -7.12
C ASP A 317 20.99 2.24 -6.94
N GLU A 318 21.15 3.39 -7.61
CA GLU A 318 22.32 4.27 -7.51
C GLU A 318 22.52 4.84 -6.10
N VAL A 319 21.48 5.43 -5.50
CA VAL A 319 21.53 6.01 -4.15
C VAL A 319 21.93 4.95 -3.13
N VAL A 320 21.35 3.74 -3.22
CA VAL A 320 21.70 2.63 -2.33
C VAL A 320 23.15 2.18 -2.55
N ALA A 321 23.61 2.08 -3.80
CA ALA A 321 25.01 1.74 -4.10
C ALA A 321 25.99 2.77 -3.51
N LYS A 322 25.74 4.08 -3.72
CA LYS A 322 26.60 5.15 -3.21
C LYS A 322 26.58 5.26 -1.69
N VAL A 323 25.44 5.05 -1.02
CA VAL A 323 25.39 5.02 0.44
C VAL A 323 26.15 3.81 1.02
N LYS A 324 26.12 2.64 0.35
CA LYS A 324 26.96 1.46 0.72
C LYS A 324 28.46 1.76 0.55
N GLU A 325 28.86 2.33 -0.60
CA GLU A 325 30.24 2.67 -0.95
C GLU A 325 30.84 3.68 0.05
N ILE A 326 30.21 4.84 0.20
CA ILE A 326 30.69 5.94 1.04
C ILE A 326 30.57 5.56 2.53
N GLY A 327 29.51 4.87 2.94
CA GLY A 327 29.36 4.38 4.32
C GLY A 327 30.44 3.37 4.71
N SER A 328 30.88 2.52 3.77
CA SER A 328 32.00 1.59 3.99
C SER A 328 33.33 2.35 4.15
N HIS A 329 33.55 3.41 3.38
CA HIS A 329 34.75 4.26 3.48
C HIS A 329 34.89 4.91 4.86
N PHE A 330 33.80 5.46 5.42
CA PHE A 330 33.79 6.04 6.78
C PHE A 330 33.67 5.00 7.92
N GLY A 331 33.75 3.70 7.62
CA GLY A 331 33.72 2.63 8.63
C GLY A 331 32.36 2.46 9.33
N ILE A 332 31.26 2.89 8.70
CA ILE A 332 29.91 2.74 9.24
C ILE A 332 29.60 1.24 9.36
N SER A 333 29.21 0.80 10.57
CA SER A 333 28.88 -0.60 10.83
C SER A 333 27.42 -0.90 10.46
N ALA A 334 27.19 -1.97 9.71
CA ALA A 334 25.86 -2.55 9.52
C ALA A 334 25.30 -3.10 10.85
N TYR A 335 23.99 -3.03 11.01
CA TYR A 335 23.30 -3.64 12.14
C TYR A 335 23.20 -5.16 11.98
N ASN A 336 23.40 -5.88 13.08
CA ASN A 336 23.28 -7.33 13.15
C ASN A 336 22.13 -7.71 14.10
N GLU A 337 21.08 -8.33 13.56
CA GLU A 337 19.85 -8.62 14.32
C GLU A 337 20.07 -9.60 15.47
N GLU A 338 20.95 -10.59 15.30
CA GLU A 338 21.25 -11.64 16.31
C GLU A 338 21.93 -11.07 17.56
N THR A 339 22.76 -10.03 17.41
CA THR A 339 23.54 -9.42 18.51
C THR A 339 23.01 -8.08 18.98
N GLY A 340 22.13 -7.42 18.21
CA GLY A 340 21.64 -6.06 18.47
C GLY A 340 22.71 -4.97 18.31
N ARG A 341 23.85 -5.28 17.68
CA ARG A 341 25.01 -4.37 17.53
C ARG A 341 25.11 -3.80 16.11
N GLY A 342 25.98 -2.82 15.93
CA GLY A 342 26.12 -2.07 14.68
C GLY A 342 25.14 -0.89 14.58
N LEU A 343 25.32 -0.04 13.58
CA LEU A 343 24.63 1.25 13.46
C LEU A 343 23.57 1.28 12.35
N LEU A 344 23.94 1.09 11.09
CA LEU A 344 23.04 1.27 9.94
C LEU A 344 22.16 0.02 9.75
N ARG A 345 20.85 0.18 9.92
CA ARG A 345 19.86 -0.91 9.79
C ARG A 345 19.30 -1.02 8.38
N HIS A 346 18.82 0.10 7.85
CA HIS A 346 18.23 0.18 6.52
C HIS A 346 18.60 1.50 5.85
N VAL A 347 18.68 1.47 4.53
CA VAL A 347 18.61 2.66 3.67
C VAL A 347 17.21 2.68 3.06
N VAL A 348 16.49 3.78 3.27
CA VAL A 348 15.21 4.03 2.60
C VAL A 348 15.39 5.20 1.65
N VAL A 349 14.88 5.08 0.43
CA VAL A 349 14.88 6.15 -0.58
C VAL A 349 13.44 6.38 -1.02
N LYS A 350 13.02 7.64 -1.09
CA LYS A 350 11.79 8.07 -1.77
C LYS A 350 12.20 8.98 -2.94
N LYS A 351 11.72 8.71 -4.16
CA LYS A 351 11.93 9.49 -5.39
C LYS A 351 10.58 10.02 -5.86
N ALA A 352 10.38 11.32 -5.81
CA ALA A 352 9.23 11.97 -6.42
C ALA A 352 9.29 11.79 -7.95
N PHE A 353 8.22 11.30 -8.57
CA PHE A 353 8.21 11.00 -10.00
C PHE A 353 8.12 12.27 -10.85
N ARG A 354 7.16 13.16 -10.56
CA ARG A 354 6.88 14.36 -11.38
C ARG A 354 7.89 15.48 -11.17
N THR A 355 8.38 15.67 -9.93
CA THR A 355 9.32 16.76 -9.59
C THR A 355 10.80 16.36 -9.69
N GLY A 356 11.09 15.05 -9.71
CA GLY A 356 12.44 14.51 -9.70
C GLY A 356 13.13 14.46 -8.32
N GLU A 357 12.55 15.08 -7.29
CA GLU A 357 13.17 15.21 -5.96
C GLU A 357 13.44 13.86 -5.27
N MET A 358 14.53 13.76 -4.50
CA MET A 358 14.82 12.56 -3.70
C MET A 358 15.01 12.84 -2.21
N MET A 359 14.47 11.93 -1.39
CA MET A 359 14.69 11.83 0.04
C MET A 359 15.43 10.55 0.36
N LEU A 360 16.57 10.69 1.04
CA LEU A 360 17.31 9.59 1.66
C LEU A 360 16.99 9.54 3.16
N VAL A 361 16.64 8.36 3.68
CA VAL A 361 16.47 8.14 5.13
C VAL A 361 17.41 7.03 5.61
N LEU A 362 18.37 7.42 6.45
CA LEU A 362 19.30 6.51 7.12
C LEU A 362 18.65 6.00 8.41
N VAL A 363 18.30 4.72 8.46
CA VAL A 363 17.67 4.11 9.64
C VAL A 363 18.75 3.55 10.56
N THR A 364 18.93 4.14 11.74
CA THR A 364 20.08 3.86 12.62
C THR A 364 19.69 3.33 14.01
N ASN A 365 20.46 2.36 14.50
CA ASN A 365 20.43 1.81 15.88
C ASN A 365 21.07 2.77 16.91
N GLY A 366 21.12 4.07 16.62
CA GLY A 366 21.87 5.10 17.33
C GLY A 366 21.40 6.48 16.92
N ARG A 367 21.62 7.48 17.78
CA ARG A 367 21.43 8.90 17.45
C ARG A 367 22.69 9.47 16.80
N ASP A 368 23.83 9.08 17.33
CA ASP A 368 25.14 9.58 16.95
C ASP A 368 25.69 8.75 15.78
N ILE A 369 26.23 9.43 14.77
CA ILE A 369 26.76 8.84 13.54
C ILE A 369 28.26 9.23 13.45
N PRO A 370 29.20 8.27 13.30
CA PRO A 370 30.60 8.58 13.04
C PRO A 370 30.75 9.35 11.73
N TYR A 371 31.64 10.36 11.70
CA TYR A 371 31.91 11.18 10.50
C TYR A 371 30.63 11.71 9.81
N LYS A 372 29.64 12.12 10.62
CA LYS A 372 28.29 12.48 10.15
C LYS A 372 28.30 13.59 9.11
N ASP A 373 29.05 14.67 9.34
CA ASP A 373 29.06 15.83 8.46
C ASP A 373 29.81 15.54 7.15
N GLU A 374 30.88 14.75 7.24
CA GLU A 374 31.69 14.27 6.11
C GLU A 374 30.91 13.27 5.24
N TRP A 375 30.29 12.26 5.84
CA TRP A 375 29.49 11.26 5.14
C TRP A 375 28.28 11.87 4.43
N ILE A 376 27.58 12.80 5.10
CA ILE A 376 26.46 13.54 4.50
C ILE A 376 26.94 14.52 3.42
N GLY A 377 28.13 15.12 3.57
CA GLY A 377 28.80 15.90 2.52
C GLY A 377 29.05 15.05 1.27
N SER A 378 29.77 13.94 1.41
CA SER A 378 30.10 13.05 0.29
C SER A 378 28.86 12.43 -0.38
N ILE A 379 27.79 12.14 0.37
CA ILE A 379 26.51 11.69 -0.22
C ILE A 379 25.91 12.77 -1.14
N ARG A 380 25.95 14.04 -0.73
CA ARG A 380 25.40 15.16 -1.52
C ARG A 380 26.23 15.46 -2.77
N GLU A 381 27.56 15.35 -2.66
CA GLU A 381 28.47 15.51 -3.79
C GLU A 381 28.31 14.37 -4.81
N ALA A 382 28.10 13.13 -4.34
CA ALA A 382 27.88 11.97 -5.19
C ALA A 382 26.46 11.88 -5.77
N ILE A 383 25.47 12.54 -5.17
CA ILE A 383 24.05 12.43 -5.56
C ILE A 383 23.37 13.83 -5.53
N PRO A 384 23.60 14.68 -6.54
CA PRO A 384 23.16 16.09 -6.52
C PRO A 384 21.63 16.29 -6.55
N HIS A 385 20.85 15.26 -6.92
CA HIS A 385 19.38 15.30 -6.96
C HIS A 385 18.69 14.98 -5.63
N VAL A 386 19.44 14.75 -4.54
CA VAL A 386 18.88 14.62 -3.20
C VAL A 386 18.48 15.99 -2.66
N ALA A 387 17.24 16.13 -2.22
CA ALA A 387 16.67 17.35 -1.63
C ALA A 387 16.38 17.22 -0.12
N SER A 388 16.45 16.01 0.42
CA SER A 388 16.30 15.69 1.85
C SER A 388 17.20 14.52 2.24
N ILE A 389 17.99 14.67 3.30
CA ILE A 389 18.64 13.55 3.98
C ILE A 389 18.22 13.55 5.44
N CYS A 390 17.54 12.50 5.84
CA CYS A 390 16.99 12.31 7.18
C CYS A 390 17.65 11.11 7.88
N GLN A 391 17.69 11.18 9.21
CA GLN A 391 17.97 10.06 10.09
C GLN A 391 16.67 9.61 10.74
N ASN A 392 16.41 8.31 10.78
CA ASN A 392 15.36 7.75 11.63
C ASN A 392 15.99 6.79 12.66
N VAL A 393 15.70 6.98 13.95
CA VAL A 393 16.40 6.28 15.04
C VAL A 393 15.56 5.11 15.53
N ASN A 394 15.97 3.89 15.20
CA ASN A 394 15.30 2.66 15.63
C ASN A 394 16.24 1.75 16.43
N LYS A 395 16.13 1.83 17.77
CA LYS A 395 16.87 1.00 18.74
C LYS A 395 16.10 -0.25 19.20
N LYS A 396 14.91 -0.51 18.65
CA LYS A 396 14.05 -1.64 19.05
C LYS A 396 14.45 -2.89 18.27
N GLN A 397 14.61 -4.04 18.95
CA GLN A 397 14.67 -5.34 18.27
C GLN A 397 13.25 -5.70 17.77
N THR A 398 12.98 -5.36 16.52
CA THR A 398 11.67 -5.51 15.87
C THR A 398 11.83 -5.49 14.35
N ASN A 399 10.87 -6.11 13.65
CA ASN A 399 10.76 -6.11 12.19
C ASN A 399 10.21 -4.77 11.63
N VAL A 400 9.67 -3.90 12.50
CA VAL A 400 9.28 -2.53 12.10
C VAL A 400 10.56 -1.75 11.72
N ILE A 401 10.64 -1.26 10.49
CA ILE A 401 11.82 -0.58 9.95
C ILE A 401 12.06 0.74 10.68
N PHE A 402 11.07 1.62 10.72
CA PHE A 402 11.18 2.94 11.35
C PHE A 402 10.99 2.86 12.88
N GLY A 403 11.76 3.69 13.58
CA GLY A 403 11.52 4.05 14.97
C GLY A 403 10.84 5.42 15.09
N ASP A 404 10.57 5.80 16.33
CA ASP A 404 9.63 6.88 16.65
C ASP A 404 10.23 8.28 16.37
N GLU A 405 11.56 8.41 16.45
CA GLU A 405 12.32 9.65 16.28
C GLU A 405 12.89 9.78 14.86
N THR A 406 12.63 10.92 14.21
CA THR A 406 13.21 11.29 12.91
C THR A 406 13.84 12.68 13.00
N ARG A 407 14.95 12.91 12.28
CA ARG A 407 15.73 14.14 12.27
C ARG A 407 16.16 14.48 10.85
N VAL A 408 16.05 15.73 10.44
CA VAL A 408 16.73 16.20 9.21
C VAL A 408 18.22 16.30 9.50
N LEU A 409 19.05 15.67 8.67
CA LEU A 409 20.51 15.84 8.68
C LEU A 409 20.93 16.93 7.70
N TRP A 410 20.26 17.01 6.55
CA TRP A 410 20.43 18.08 5.56
C TRP A 410 19.20 18.20 4.64
N GLY A 411 18.96 19.39 4.07
CA GLY A 411 17.86 19.65 3.15
C GLY A 411 16.55 19.97 3.87
N ARG A 412 15.42 19.59 3.28
CA ARG A 412 14.09 19.70 3.89
C ARG A 412 13.73 18.44 4.69
N ASP A 413 12.68 18.54 5.50
CA ASP A 413 11.97 17.43 6.15
C ASP A 413 11.08 16.65 5.17
N VAL A 414 10.48 17.32 4.19
CA VAL A 414 9.64 16.74 3.14
C VAL A 414 10.28 16.83 1.73
N ILE A 415 9.81 15.98 0.82
CA ILE A 415 9.88 16.18 -0.63
C ILE A 415 8.47 16.32 -1.20
N TYR A 416 8.33 16.93 -2.37
CA TYR A 416 7.05 17.16 -3.02
C TYR A 416 6.94 16.31 -4.28
N ASP A 417 5.78 15.67 -4.48
CA ASP A 417 5.43 14.97 -5.72
C ASP A 417 3.98 15.29 -6.10
N PHE A 418 3.55 14.84 -7.27
CA PHE A 418 2.17 14.98 -7.74
C PHE A 418 1.56 13.61 -8.09
N ILE A 419 0.26 13.49 -7.89
CA ILE A 419 -0.58 12.43 -8.49
C ILE A 419 -1.72 13.19 -9.18
N GLY A 420 -1.95 12.96 -10.48
CA GLY A 420 -2.82 13.83 -11.27
C GLY A 420 -2.33 15.27 -11.18
N ASP A 421 -3.18 16.18 -10.72
CA ASP A 421 -2.83 17.59 -10.49
C ASP A 421 -2.67 17.94 -9.00
N VAL A 422 -2.89 17.00 -8.08
CA VAL A 422 -2.78 17.20 -6.63
C VAL A 422 -1.34 17.04 -6.16
N GLN A 423 -0.81 18.05 -5.48
CA GLN A 423 0.52 18.05 -4.89
C GLN A 423 0.51 17.43 -3.48
N PHE A 424 1.52 16.62 -3.15
CA PHE A 424 1.67 15.99 -1.84
C PHE A 424 3.02 16.30 -1.21
N ALA A 425 3.02 16.72 0.06
CA ALA A 425 4.20 16.77 0.91
C ALA A 425 4.47 15.37 1.50
N ILE A 426 5.61 14.79 1.15
CA ILE A 426 5.98 13.42 1.51
C ILE A 426 7.02 13.45 2.64
N SER A 427 6.56 13.33 3.88
CA SER A 427 7.40 13.19 5.07
C SER A 427 8.18 11.84 5.10
N PRO A 428 9.21 11.66 5.95
CA PRO A 428 10.03 10.45 5.92
C PRO A 428 9.27 9.19 6.38
N ARG A 429 8.36 9.35 7.35
CA ARG A 429 7.56 8.27 7.94
C ARG A 429 6.22 8.05 7.23
N SER A 430 5.71 9.00 6.43
CA SER A 430 4.39 8.88 5.80
C SER A 430 4.23 7.63 4.94
N PHE A 431 3.02 7.07 4.99
CA PHE A 431 2.53 6.21 3.93
C PHE A 431 2.21 7.08 2.71
N TYR A 432 2.81 6.72 1.59
CA TYR A 432 2.55 7.25 0.27
C TYR A 432 2.61 6.06 -0.68
N GLN A 433 1.66 5.99 -1.61
CA GLN A 433 1.53 4.88 -2.53
C GLN A 433 2.79 4.73 -3.38
N VAL A 434 3.21 3.49 -3.63
CA VAL A 434 4.56 3.25 -4.17
C VAL A 434 4.64 3.26 -5.69
N ASN A 435 3.51 3.11 -6.38
CA ASN A 435 3.41 3.14 -7.84
C ASN A 435 2.55 4.36 -8.23
N PRO A 436 3.13 5.56 -8.39
CA PRO A 436 2.34 6.78 -8.58
C PRO A 436 1.48 6.73 -9.85
N VAL A 437 1.97 6.08 -10.92
CA VAL A 437 1.22 5.89 -12.17
C VAL A 437 -0.06 5.10 -11.94
N GLN A 438 0.02 3.92 -11.32
CA GLN A 438 -1.18 3.12 -11.01
C GLN A 438 -1.99 3.69 -9.83
N THR A 439 -1.42 4.61 -9.05
CA THR A 439 -2.18 5.36 -8.04
C THR A 439 -3.15 6.34 -8.69
N GLU A 440 -2.71 7.04 -9.73
CA GLU A 440 -3.54 7.94 -10.52
C GLU A 440 -4.70 7.18 -11.21
N VAL A 441 -4.42 5.99 -11.74
CA VAL A 441 -5.44 5.07 -12.29
C VAL A 441 -6.44 4.61 -11.21
N LEU A 442 -5.95 4.17 -10.04
CA LEU A 442 -6.79 3.71 -8.93
C LEU A 442 -7.70 4.82 -8.40
N TYR A 443 -7.16 6.03 -8.21
CA TYR A 443 -7.93 7.18 -7.70
C TYR A 443 -8.87 7.75 -8.77
N GLY A 444 -8.46 7.77 -10.04
CA GLY A 444 -9.35 8.09 -11.16
C GLY A 444 -10.57 7.17 -11.20
N LYS A 445 -10.38 5.85 -11.05
CA LYS A 445 -11.48 4.87 -10.99
C LYS A 445 -12.33 4.99 -9.71
N THR A 446 -11.74 5.47 -8.61
CA THR A 446 -12.45 5.76 -7.35
C THR A 446 -13.35 7.00 -7.50
N VAL A 447 -12.84 8.08 -8.12
CA VAL A 447 -13.62 9.29 -8.45
C VAL A 447 -14.70 8.99 -9.48
N GLU A 448 -14.42 8.15 -10.49
CA GLU A 448 -15.41 7.64 -11.45
C GLU A 448 -16.57 6.96 -10.70
N TYR A 449 -16.29 5.96 -9.87
CA TYR A 449 -17.33 5.23 -9.13
C TYR A 449 -18.06 6.07 -8.08
N ALA A 450 -17.46 7.14 -7.55
CA ALA A 450 -18.15 8.08 -6.67
C ALA A 450 -19.26 8.85 -7.42
N GLY A 451 -19.12 9.07 -8.73
CA GLY A 451 -20.16 9.69 -9.56
C GLY A 451 -20.48 11.13 -9.17
N LEU A 452 -19.45 11.91 -8.82
CA LEU A 452 -19.58 13.25 -8.24
C LEU A 452 -19.96 14.30 -9.30
N THR A 453 -20.76 15.29 -8.90
CA THR A 453 -21.31 16.37 -9.74
C THR A 453 -21.05 17.78 -9.20
N GLY A 454 -20.26 17.91 -8.13
CA GLY A 454 -19.97 19.18 -7.45
C GLY A 454 -21.03 19.58 -6.42
N LYS A 455 -21.76 18.61 -5.86
CA LYS A 455 -22.87 18.84 -4.90
C LYS A 455 -22.86 17.90 -3.70
N GLU A 456 -22.13 16.81 -3.81
CA GLU A 456 -22.17 15.69 -2.89
C GLU A 456 -21.32 15.97 -1.65
N THR A 457 -21.83 15.57 -0.48
CA THR A 457 -21.02 15.39 0.72
C THR A 457 -20.46 13.97 0.73
N VAL A 458 -19.13 13.87 0.83
CA VAL A 458 -18.40 12.60 0.76
C VAL A 458 -17.66 12.32 2.06
N ILE A 459 -17.73 11.10 2.57
CA ILE A 459 -16.87 10.63 3.68
C ILE A 459 -15.78 9.71 3.10
N ASP A 460 -14.53 9.94 3.51
CA ASP A 460 -13.36 9.12 3.16
C ASP A 460 -12.83 8.44 4.44
N ALA A 461 -13.14 7.15 4.59
CA ALA A 461 -12.76 6.36 5.76
C ALA A 461 -11.39 5.69 5.54
N TYR A 462 -10.51 5.84 6.54
CA TYR A 462 -9.10 5.43 6.49
C TYR A 462 -8.27 6.28 5.50
N CYS A 463 -8.58 7.59 5.43
CA CYS A 463 -8.06 8.54 4.43
C CYS A 463 -6.53 8.75 4.41
N GLY A 464 -5.80 8.22 5.41
CA GLY A 464 -4.34 8.34 5.49
C GLY A 464 -3.85 9.79 5.53
N ILE A 465 -3.02 10.18 4.56
CA ILE A 465 -2.54 11.56 4.37
C ILE A 465 -3.45 12.40 3.46
N GLY A 466 -4.73 12.02 3.34
CA GLY A 466 -5.74 12.67 2.52
C GLY A 466 -5.66 12.34 1.03
N THR A 467 -4.93 11.31 0.62
CA THR A 467 -4.66 11.00 -0.80
C THR A 467 -5.92 10.80 -1.65
N ILE A 468 -6.94 10.11 -1.11
CA ILE A 468 -8.22 9.92 -1.79
C ILE A 468 -9.12 11.15 -1.56
N SER A 469 -9.21 11.65 -0.32
CA SER A 469 -9.95 12.87 0.06
C SER A 469 -9.69 14.06 -0.87
N LEU A 470 -8.42 14.37 -1.17
CA LEU A 470 -8.05 15.51 -2.02
C LEU A 470 -8.37 15.28 -3.51
N PHE A 471 -8.39 14.02 -3.96
CA PHE A 471 -8.89 13.69 -5.30
C PHE A 471 -10.40 13.92 -5.41
N LEU A 472 -11.17 13.45 -4.43
CA LEU A 472 -12.62 13.64 -4.34
C LEU A 472 -12.99 15.13 -4.20
N ALA A 473 -12.18 15.90 -3.47
CA ALA A 473 -12.39 17.33 -3.22
C ALA A 473 -12.37 18.21 -4.47
N GLN A 474 -11.79 17.76 -5.58
CA GLN A 474 -11.85 18.46 -6.87
C GLN A 474 -13.26 18.40 -7.51
N HIS A 475 -14.12 17.49 -7.03
CA HIS A 475 -15.40 17.16 -7.67
C HIS A 475 -16.59 17.09 -6.69
N ALA A 476 -16.38 17.21 -5.39
CA ALA A 476 -17.40 17.20 -4.34
C ALA A 476 -17.66 18.61 -3.74
N ASP A 477 -18.84 18.84 -3.17
CA ASP A 477 -19.12 20.08 -2.41
C ASP A 477 -18.34 20.09 -1.08
N GLN A 478 -18.28 18.96 -0.38
CA GLN A 478 -17.59 18.81 0.89
C GLN A 478 -17.08 17.38 1.09
N VAL A 479 -15.83 17.24 1.51
CA VAL A 479 -15.21 15.95 1.89
C VAL A 479 -14.88 15.92 3.39
N TYR A 480 -15.13 14.78 4.05
CA TYR A 480 -14.80 14.49 5.44
C TYR A 480 -13.90 13.25 5.54
N GLY A 481 -12.61 13.44 5.79
CA GLY A 481 -11.63 12.37 5.95
C GLY A 481 -11.38 11.98 7.41
N VAL A 482 -11.36 10.69 7.71
CA VAL A 482 -10.99 10.15 9.04
C VAL A 482 -9.82 9.16 8.94
N GLU A 483 -8.88 9.28 9.88
CA GLU A 483 -7.72 8.39 10.03
C GLU A 483 -7.31 8.32 11.52
N ILE A 484 -6.84 7.15 11.97
CA ILE A 484 -6.51 6.90 13.38
C ILE A 484 -5.10 7.39 13.77
N VAL A 485 -4.18 7.51 12.81
CA VAL A 485 -2.82 8.04 13.01
C VAL A 485 -2.83 9.57 13.04
N PRO A 486 -2.50 10.23 14.17
CA PRO A 486 -2.52 11.70 14.26
C PRO A 486 -1.58 12.38 13.26
N GLU A 487 -0.36 11.85 13.10
CA GLU A 487 0.63 12.42 12.17
C GLU A 487 0.16 12.36 10.70
N ALA A 488 -0.70 11.40 10.35
CA ALA A 488 -1.24 11.28 9.00
C ALA A 488 -2.30 12.35 8.72
N ILE A 489 -3.14 12.67 9.72
CA ILE A 489 -4.10 13.79 9.66
C ILE A 489 -3.39 15.15 9.67
N GLU A 490 -2.22 15.27 10.30
CA GLU A 490 -1.37 16.47 10.21
C GLU A 490 -0.76 16.64 8.80
N ASP A 491 -0.21 15.57 8.21
CA ASP A 491 0.20 15.55 6.79
C ASP A 491 -1.01 15.86 5.87
N ALA A 492 -2.20 15.31 6.13
CA ALA A 492 -3.42 15.51 5.32
C ALA A 492 -3.92 16.96 5.32
N ARG A 493 -3.98 17.62 6.48
CA ARG A 493 -4.33 19.04 6.61
C ARG A 493 -3.30 19.93 5.92
N SER A 494 -2.03 19.54 5.98
CA SER A 494 -0.93 20.24 5.29
C SER A 494 -1.06 20.10 3.77
N ASN A 495 -1.43 18.92 3.27
CA ASN A 495 -1.71 18.68 1.85
C ASN A 495 -2.97 19.43 1.36
N ALA A 496 -4.04 19.52 2.15
CA ALA A 496 -5.19 20.36 1.79
C ALA A 496 -4.81 21.84 1.64
N LEU A 497 -4.04 22.38 2.60
CA LEU A 497 -3.54 23.75 2.54
C LEU A 497 -2.60 23.99 1.36
N LEU A 498 -1.75 23.01 1.03
CA LEU A 498 -0.81 23.06 -0.11
C LEU A 498 -1.54 23.17 -1.47
N ASN A 499 -2.72 22.57 -1.59
CA ASN A 499 -3.57 22.61 -2.80
C ASN A 499 -4.68 23.67 -2.70
N GLU A 500 -4.63 24.57 -1.71
CA GLU A 500 -5.65 25.58 -1.38
C GLU A 500 -7.08 25.03 -1.15
N MET A 501 -7.25 23.72 -0.95
CA MET A 501 -8.54 23.05 -0.83
C MET A 501 -9.21 23.35 0.53
N ARG A 502 -10.37 24.02 0.49
CA ARG A 502 -11.12 24.47 1.69
C ARG A 502 -12.36 23.63 1.98
N ASN A 503 -12.81 22.85 1.00
CA ASN A 503 -13.94 21.92 1.08
C ASN A 503 -13.56 20.55 1.67
N VAL A 504 -12.51 20.48 2.50
CA VAL A 504 -12.03 19.22 3.10
C VAL A 504 -11.84 19.40 4.61
N LYS A 505 -12.38 18.48 5.38
CA LYS A 505 -12.26 18.43 6.85
C LYS A 505 -11.64 17.10 7.24
N PHE A 506 -10.69 17.13 8.17
CA PHE A 506 -9.92 15.96 8.60
C PHE A 506 -9.98 15.79 10.12
N GLU A 507 -10.30 14.59 10.60
CA GLU A 507 -10.44 14.26 12.02
C GLU A 507 -9.64 13.01 12.42
N VAL A 508 -9.07 13.04 13.63
CA VAL A 508 -8.27 11.94 14.19
C VAL A 508 -9.19 10.99 14.97
N GLY A 509 -9.24 9.73 14.58
CA GLY A 509 -9.97 8.70 15.33
C GLY A 509 -10.17 7.40 14.54
N ALA A 510 -10.78 6.41 15.17
CA ALA A 510 -11.22 5.21 14.46
C ALA A 510 -12.47 5.54 13.61
N SER A 511 -12.53 5.08 12.36
CA SER A 511 -13.67 5.33 11.46
C SER A 511 -14.98 4.86 12.08
N GLU A 512 -14.94 3.69 12.73
CA GLU A 512 -16.02 3.06 13.50
C GLU A 512 -16.50 3.81 14.75
N ASP A 513 -15.81 4.89 15.17
CA ASP A 513 -16.22 5.77 16.29
C ASP A 513 -16.52 7.22 15.82
N VAL A 514 -15.79 7.71 14.82
CA VAL A 514 -15.92 9.08 14.29
C VAL A 514 -17.13 9.23 13.39
N ILE A 515 -17.35 8.31 12.44
CA ILE A 515 -18.43 8.43 11.46
C ILE A 515 -19.82 8.33 12.11
N PRO A 516 -20.08 7.44 13.10
CA PRO A 516 -21.30 7.48 13.90
C PRO A 516 -21.52 8.83 14.60
N ARG A 517 -20.45 9.43 15.13
CA ARG A 517 -20.53 10.74 15.82
C ARG A 517 -20.80 11.89 14.85
N TRP A 518 -20.30 11.84 13.62
CA TRP A 518 -20.65 12.82 12.58
C TRP A 518 -22.13 12.70 12.18
N LYS A 519 -22.65 11.48 12.06
CA LYS A 519 -24.09 11.23 11.87
C LYS A 519 -24.93 11.79 13.04
N GLU A 520 -24.53 11.58 14.29
CA GLU A 520 -25.17 12.19 15.48
C GLU A 520 -25.14 13.73 15.46
N GLN A 521 -24.16 14.34 14.78
CA GLN A 521 -24.04 15.79 14.59
C GLN A 521 -24.85 16.32 13.38
N GLY A 522 -25.55 15.45 12.65
CA GLY A 522 -26.33 15.82 11.45
C GLY A 522 -25.49 15.95 10.18
N ILE A 523 -24.31 15.32 10.12
CA ILE A 523 -23.55 15.16 8.88
C ILE A 523 -24.09 13.91 8.17
N GLU A 524 -24.89 14.13 7.14
CA GLU A 524 -25.28 13.11 6.17
C GLU A 524 -24.27 13.10 4.99
N ALA A 525 -24.19 11.98 4.26
CA ALA A 525 -23.26 11.81 3.16
C ALA A 525 -23.94 11.08 1.99
N ASP A 526 -23.80 11.61 0.79
CA ASP A 526 -24.35 11.02 -0.43
C ASP A 526 -23.48 9.84 -0.91
N VAL A 527 -22.17 9.92 -0.63
CA VAL A 527 -21.17 8.91 -0.99
C VAL A 527 -20.26 8.61 0.21
N ILE A 528 -19.99 7.33 0.47
CA ILE A 528 -18.93 6.91 1.40
C ILE A 528 -17.86 6.13 0.62
N VAL A 529 -16.61 6.56 0.75
CA VAL A 529 -15.42 5.90 0.20
C VAL A 529 -14.65 5.24 1.35
N VAL A 530 -14.14 4.02 1.13
CA VAL A 530 -13.34 3.29 2.13
C VAL A 530 -12.08 2.70 1.48
N ASP A 531 -10.91 2.92 2.08
CA ASP A 531 -9.65 2.21 1.73
C ASP A 531 -9.08 1.47 2.96
N PRO A 532 -9.77 0.43 3.46
CA PRO A 532 -9.41 -0.23 4.71
C PRO A 532 -8.10 -1.02 4.62
N PRO A 533 -7.38 -1.18 5.76
CA PRO A 533 -6.23 -2.06 5.85
C PRO A 533 -6.58 -3.51 5.51
N ARG A 534 -5.58 -4.36 5.23
CA ARG A 534 -5.70 -5.78 4.81
C ARG A 534 -6.63 -6.70 5.64
N LYS A 535 -7.15 -6.26 6.79
CA LYS A 535 -8.22 -6.93 7.57
C LYS A 535 -9.65 -6.68 7.03
N GLY A 536 -9.81 -5.78 6.06
CA GLY A 536 -11.09 -5.21 5.63
C GLY A 536 -11.60 -4.13 6.60
N CYS A 537 -12.82 -3.66 6.38
CA CYS A 537 -13.50 -2.73 7.29
C CYS A 537 -13.66 -3.35 8.68
N ASP A 538 -13.86 -2.49 9.69
CA ASP A 538 -14.39 -2.96 10.96
C ASP A 538 -15.90 -3.25 10.84
N PRO A 539 -16.45 -4.31 11.45
CA PRO A 539 -17.89 -4.61 11.37
C PRO A 539 -18.77 -3.44 11.80
N ARG A 540 -18.36 -2.68 12.81
CA ARG A 540 -19.08 -1.47 13.25
C ARG A 540 -19.15 -0.37 12.20
N LEU A 541 -18.12 -0.24 11.35
CA LEU A 541 -18.16 0.69 10.22
C LEU A 541 -19.14 0.22 9.14
N LEU A 542 -19.19 -1.10 8.86
CA LEU A 542 -20.17 -1.65 7.92
C LEU A 542 -21.60 -1.42 8.42
N GLU A 543 -21.87 -1.72 9.70
CA GLU A 543 -23.15 -1.38 10.37
C GLU A 543 -23.48 0.11 10.22
N THR A 544 -22.50 1.00 10.44
CA THR A 544 -22.67 2.45 10.28
C THR A 544 -23.06 2.86 8.86
N ILE A 545 -22.43 2.26 7.83
CA ILE A 545 -22.75 2.53 6.41
C ILE A 545 -24.17 2.05 6.07
N LEU A 546 -24.59 0.89 6.61
CA LEU A 546 -25.95 0.37 6.47
C LEU A 546 -27.01 1.24 7.16
N GLU A 547 -26.67 1.87 8.29
CA GLU A 547 -27.58 2.81 8.95
C GLU A 547 -27.56 4.24 8.37
N MET A 548 -26.45 4.71 7.80
CA MET A 548 -26.34 6.03 7.18
C MET A 548 -27.01 6.08 5.81
N LYS A 549 -26.98 4.97 5.08
CA LYS A 549 -27.61 4.82 3.75
C LYS A 549 -27.21 5.90 2.73
N PRO A 550 -25.92 6.22 2.51
CA PRO A 550 -25.50 6.94 1.30
C PRO A 550 -26.09 6.31 0.04
N GLU A 551 -26.21 7.08 -1.04
CA GLU A 551 -26.67 6.53 -2.33
C GLU A 551 -25.67 5.53 -2.91
N ARG A 552 -24.37 5.82 -2.70
CA ARG A 552 -23.23 5.11 -3.29
C ARG A 552 -22.17 4.81 -2.23
N VAL A 553 -21.57 3.64 -2.34
CA VAL A 553 -20.38 3.26 -1.56
C VAL A 553 -19.28 2.83 -2.53
N VAL A 554 -18.07 3.38 -2.36
CA VAL A 554 -16.90 3.02 -3.16
C VAL A 554 -15.88 2.33 -2.27
N TYR A 555 -15.64 1.05 -2.50
CA TYR A 555 -14.72 0.25 -1.69
C TYR A 555 -13.42 0.04 -2.48
N VAL A 556 -12.32 0.61 -2.00
CA VAL A 556 -10.95 0.36 -2.47
C VAL A 556 -10.34 -0.76 -1.62
N SER A 557 -9.65 -1.75 -2.22
CA SER A 557 -9.10 -2.86 -1.43
C SER A 557 -7.85 -3.53 -2.01
N CYS A 558 -6.85 -3.65 -1.14
CA CYS A 558 -5.62 -4.40 -1.34
C CYS A 558 -5.74 -5.93 -1.06
N ASN A 559 -6.95 -6.43 -0.80
CA ASN A 559 -7.19 -7.84 -0.45
C ASN A 559 -8.58 -8.33 -0.92
N PRO A 560 -8.65 -9.04 -2.07
CA PRO A 560 -9.91 -9.58 -2.60
C PRO A 560 -10.71 -10.47 -1.63
N SER A 561 -10.04 -11.16 -0.70
CA SER A 561 -10.72 -12.04 0.27
C SER A 561 -11.51 -11.26 1.34
N THR A 562 -11.01 -10.10 1.78
CA THR A 562 -11.73 -9.24 2.72
C THR A 562 -12.72 -8.32 2.02
N LEU A 563 -12.40 -7.88 0.79
CA LEU A 563 -13.36 -7.21 -0.09
C LEU A 563 -14.62 -8.08 -0.27
N ALA A 564 -14.47 -9.34 -0.70
CA ALA A 564 -15.60 -10.24 -0.91
C ALA A 564 -16.43 -10.51 0.36
N ARG A 565 -15.79 -10.53 1.55
CA ARG A 565 -16.48 -10.63 2.85
C ARG A 565 -17.34 -9.39 3.12
N ASP A 566 -16.78 -8.20 2.92
CA ASP A 566 -17.42 -6.94 3.32
C ASP A 566 -18.49 -6.50 2.33
N LEU A 567 -18.28 -6.72 1.03
CA LEU A 567 -19.32 -6.55 0.00
C LEU A 567 -20.55 -7.41 0.33
N ARG A 568 -20.37 -8.65 0.80
CA ARG A 568 -21.50 -9.50 1.20
C ARG A 568 -22.29 -8.92 2.37
N VAL A 569 -21.61 -8.35 3.38
CA VAL A 569 -22.29 -7.69 4.51
C VAL A 569 -23.06 -6.46 4.05
N LEU A 570 -22.54 -5.70 3.08
CA LEU A 570 -23.23 -4.54 2.51
C LEU A 570 -24.45 -4.95 1.67
N GLU A 571 -24.35 -6.03 0.88
CA GLU A 571 -25.50 -6.55 0.11
C GLU A 571 -26.60 -7.14 1.01
N ASP A 572 -26.23 -7.89 2.05
CA ASP A 572 -27.19 -8.36 3.08
C ASP A 572 -27.91 -7.20 3.82
N GLY A 573 -27.36 -5.98 3.75
CA GLY A 573 -27.93 -4.77 4.36
C GLY A 573 -28.67 -3.82 3.43
N GLY A 574 -28.88 -4.17 2.14
CA GLY A 574 -29.64 -3.35 1.20
C GLY A 574 -28.80 -2.49 0.23
N TYR A 575 -27.61 -2.95 -0.11
CA TYR A 575 -26.86 -2.47 -1.27
C TYR A 575 -26.81 -3.54 -2.38
N ARG A 576 -26.36 -3.15 -3.57
CA ARG A 576 -25.96 -4.05 -4.67
C ARG A 576 -24.58 -3.63 -5.17
N THR A 577 -23.63 -4.55 -5.22
CA THR A 577 -22.37 -4.31 -5.95
C THR A 577 -22.65 -4.36 -7.44
N VAL A 578 -22.26 -3.32 -8.19
CA VAL A 578 -22.57 -3.20 -9.62
C VAL A 578 -21.37 -3.58 -10.48
N GLU A 579 -20.23 -2.92 -10.25
CA GLU A 579 -19.01 -3.10 -11.06
C GLU A 579 -17.78 -3.15 -10.13
N VAL A 580 -16.90 -4.13 -10.34
CA VAL A 580 -15.62 -4.26 -9.64
C VAL A 580 -14.49 -4.19 -10.67
N THR A 581 -13.58 -3.25 -10.49
CA THR A 581 -12.42 -3.06 -11.38
C THR A 581 -11.14 -3.37 -10.60
N PRO A 582 -10.43 -4.47 -10.92
CA PRO A 582 -9.12 -4.73 -10.38
C PRO A 582 -8.08 -3.78 -11.02
N VAL A 583 -7.08 -3.36 -10.25
CA VAL A 583 -5.96 -2.51 -10.71
C VAL A 583 -4.64 -3.20 -10.37
N ASP A 584 -3.76 -3.32 -11.35
CA ASP A 584 -2.42 -3.87 -11.12
C ASP A 584 -1.47 -2.80 -10.56
N MET A 585 -1.66 -2.48 -9.28
CA MET A 585 -0.80 -1.55 -8.56
C MET A 585 0.64 -2.06 -8.39
N PHE A 586 0.85 -3.37 -8.51
CA PHE A 586 2.13 -4.03 -8.24
C PHE A 586 2.47 -5.10 -9.30
N PRO A 587 2.83 -4.68 -10.53
CA PRO A 587 3.27 -5.60 -11.57
C PRO A 587 4.38 -6.54 -11.09
N HIS A 588 4.38 -7.77 -11.62
CA HIS A 588 5.28 -8.88 -11.27
C HIS A 588 5.13 -9.46 -9.85
N THR A 589 4.16 -8.96 -9.07
CA THR A 589 3.78 -9.50 -7.76
C THR A 589 2.37 -10.06 -7.77
N VAL A 590 2.04 -10.89 -6.78
CA VAL A 590 0.70 -11.47 -6.59
C VAL A 590 -0.36 -10.47 -6.11
N HIS A 591 0.03 -9.26 -5.72
CA HIS A 591 -0.91 -8.27 -5.19
C HIS A 591 -1.74 -7.63 -6.31
N VAL A 592 -3.02 -7.42 -6.01
CA VAL A 592 -4.01 -6.75 -6.85
C VAL A 592 -4.79 -5.80 -5.95
N GLU A 593 -4.94 -4.55 -6.38
CA GLU A 593 -5.88 -3.62 -5.77
C GLU A 593 -7.22 -3.76 -6.50
N SER A 594 -8.33 -3.35 -5.89
CA SER A 594 -9.64 -3.39 -6.55
C SER A 594 -10.53 -2.28 -6.04
N VAL A 595 -11.20 -1.59 -6.97
CA VAL A 595 -12.28 -0.64 -6.66
C VAL A 595 -13.60 -1.35 -6.93
N ALA A 596 -14.55 -1.26 -6.01
CA ALA A 596 -15.92 -1.76 -6.17
C ALA A 596 -16.94 -0.64 -6.00
N MET A 597 -17.90 -0.54 -6.91
CA MET A 597 -19.04 0.38 -6.82
C MET A 597 -20.24 -0.37 -6.25
N LEU A 598 -20.81 0.12 -5.16
CA LEU A 598 -22.10 -0.32 -4.64
C LEU A 598 -23.10 0.82 -4.72
N VAL A 599 -24.35 0.47 -5.03
CA VAL A 599 -25.50 1.39 -4.98
C VAL A 599 -26.51 0.90 -3.94
N ARG A 600 -27.19 1.84 -3.28
CA ARG A 600 -28.32 1.54 -2.39
C ARG A 600 -29.50 0.97 -3.20
N VAL A 601 -30.22 0.00 -2.61
CA VAL A 601 -31.44 -0.61 -3.17
C VAL A 601 -32.68 -0.10 -2.42
#